data_AF-A0A3D9H5E2-F1
#
_entry.id   AF-A0A3D9H5E2-F1
#
_cell.length_a   1.000
_cell.length_b   1.000
_cell.length_c   1.000
_cell.angle_alpha   90.00
_cell.angle_beta   90.00
_cell.angle_gamma   90.00
#
_symmetry.space_group_name_H-M   'P 1'
#
loop_
_entity.id
_entity.type
_entity.pdbx_description
1 polymer ?
#
loop_
_entity_poly.entity_id
_entity_poly.type
_entity_poly.pdbx_seq_one_letter_code
_entity_poly.pdbx_strand_id
1 'polypeptide(L)'
;MTVTQEQPAPSFSPDEILVRFEQAKANTPGIRPRDAARSIGISEAQLVAARVGDGVTKLAPEWALLLNGLGAVGRVMSLVRNESAVHERKGIFENVRVPNNQGGIILGEDIDLRLFLGQWTSMFLVEDQTKQGLRRSIQIFDQAGDAVQKIYPQDTADHEAFDALIKDLRAEVQDRVLDVIPAPAFELSAPLQQEDLGDFQEAWAGMTDVHQLFRILRKYDLSRKRALEAVGTDWARPVEPHALRHCLEAAAERQSDIMIFVGNRGIIQIHTGTVTHLKEMGPWFNVLDPDFNLHLREDQIGECWLVRKPTKDGIVSSLEVFDQQGDIILQMFGKRQEGQKESPEWRTILDGLADWAREAA
;
A
#
# COMPACT_ATOMS: atom_id res chain seq x y z
N MET A 1 10.42 29.41 -19.93
CA MET A 1 10.18 28.88 -18.58
C MET A 1 8.97 29.59 -18.01
N THR A 2 7.77 29.11 -18.34
CA THR A 2 6.55 29.53 -17.66
C THR A 2 6.43 28.66 -16.42
N VAL A 3 6.72 29.24 -15.26
CA VAL A 3 6.33 28.68 -13.98
C VAL A 3 4.81 28.67 -13.99
N THR A 4 4.21 27.50 -14.17
CA THR A 4 2.78 27.31 -13.94
C THR A 4 2.57 27.62 -12.46
N GLN A 5 2.02 28.79 -12.16
CA GLN A 5 1.51 29.06 -10.81
C GLN A 5 0.42 28.03 -10.56
N GLU A 6 0.68 27.05 -9.71
CA GLU A 6 -0.36 26.16 -9.20
C GLU A 6 -1.45 27.04 -8.59
N GLN A 7 -2.65 26.96 -9.16
CA GLN A 7 -3.81 27.60 -8.54
C GLN A 7 -3.98 26.98 -7.15
N PRO A 8 -4.18 27.78 -6.09
CA PRO A 8 -4.46 27.22 -4.78
C PRO A 8 -5.67 26.30 -4.90
N ALA A 9 -5.56 25.09 -4.33
CA ALA A 9 -6.67 24.16 -4.27
C ALA A 9 -7.91 24.90 -3.74
N PRO A 10 -9.10 24.70 -4.36
CA PRO A 10 -10.28 25.43 -3.95
C PRO A 10 -10.58 25.14 -2.48
N SER A 11 -10.50 26.18 -1.64
CA SER A 11 -10.88 26.11 -0.23
C SER A 11 -12.41 26.18 -0.14
N PHE A 12 -13.08 25.05 -0.35
CA PHE A 12 -14.51 24.91 -0.10
C PHE A 12 -14.79 24.80 1.40
N SER A 13 -15.89 25.41 1.85
CA SER A 13 -16.43 25.13 3.18
C SER A 13 -16.90 23.66 3.28
N PRO A 14 -16.99 23.09 4.50
CA PRO A 14 -17.50 21.72 4.68
C PRO A 14 -18.85 21.46 4.02
N ASP A 15 -19.79 22.41 4.09
CA ASP A 15 -21.12 22.23 3.48
C ASP A 15 -21.06 22.27 1.94
N GLU A 16 -20.20 23.11 1.37
CA GLU A 16 -19.95 23.13 -0.08
C GLU A 16 -19.31 21.83 -0.59
N ILE A 17 -18.38 21.25 0.19
CA ILE A 17 -17.79 19.94 -0.11
C ILE A 17 -18.89 18.88 -0.24
N LEU A 18 -19.79 18.79 0.73
CA LEU A 18 -20.86 17.79 0.74
C LEU A 18 -21.83 17.97 -0.43
N VAL A 19 -22.22 19.22 -0.73
CA VAL A 19 -23.10 19.51 -1.88
C VAL A 19 -22.44 19.11 -3.20
N ARG A 20 -21.17 19.48 -3.41
CA ARG A 20 -20.43 19.14 -4.64
C ARG A 20 -20.20 17.64 -4.77
N PHE A 21 -19.95 16.95 -3.67
CA PHE A 21 -19.77 15.51 -3.65
C PHE A 21 -21.05 14.77 -4.06
N GLU A 22 -22.21 15.16 -3.55
CA GLU A 22 -23.48 14.56 -3.96
C GLU A 22 -23.82 14.85 -5.42
N GLN A 23 -23.49 16.05 -5.92
CA GLN A 23 -23.60 16.37 -7.35
C GLN A 23 -22.69 15.47 -8.21
N ALA A 24 -21.43 15.24 -7.80
CA ALA A 24 -20.51 14.35 -8.51
C ALA A 24 -21.04 12.91 -8.56
N LYS A 25 -21.60 12.40 -7.44
CA LYS A 25 -22.23 11.07 -7.39
C LYS A 25 -23.48 10.97 -8.26
N ALA A 26 -24.31 12.00 -8.30
CA ALA A 26 -25.49 12.04 -9.15
C ALA A 26 -25.11 12.04 -10.65
N ASN A 27 -24.04 12.75 -11.01
CA ASN A 27 -23.54 12.83 -12.38
C ASN A 27 -22.81 11.56 -12.83
N THR A 28 -22.24 10.78 -11.90
CA THR A 28 -21.55 9.52 -12.21
C THR A 28 -21.97 8.43 -11.22
N PRO A 29 -23.16 7.83 -11.44
CA PRO A 29 -23.66 6.77 -10.56
C PRO A 29 -22.65 5.62 -10.43
N GLY A 30 -22.33 5.25 -9.18
CA GLY A 30 -21.37 4.17 -8.88
C GLY A 30 -19.91 4.60 -8.76
N ILE A 31 -19.60 5.89 -8.94
CA ILE A 31 -18.27 6.44 -8.64
C ILE A 31 -17.87 6.16 -7.19
N ARG A 32 -16.61 5.77 -6.96
CA ARG A 32 -16.11 5.56 -5.60
C ARG A 32 -15.92 6.91 -4.90
N PRO A 33 -16.10 6.99 -3.56
CA PRO A 33 -15.95 8.25 -2.82
C PRO A 33 -14.62 8.97 -3.08
N ARG A 34 -13.50 8.25 -3.13
CA ARG A 34 -12.18 8.79 -3.48
C ARG A 34 -12.15 9.46 -4.85
N ASP A 35 -12.69 8.79 -5.86
CA ASP A 35 -12.69 9.30 -7.25
C ASP A 35 -13.61 10.52 -7.38
N ALA A 36 -14.75 10.52 -6.68
CA ALA A 36 -15.66 11.66 -6.62
C ALA A 36 -15.01 12.87 -5.92
N ALA A 37 -14.31 12.68 -4.80
CA ALA A 37 -13.55 13.73 -4.12
C ALA A 37 -12.50 14.35 -5.06
N ARG A 38 -11.73 13.49 -5.75
CA ARG A 38 -10.74 13.92 -6.74
C ARG A 38 -11.37 14.71 -7.89
N SER A 39 -12.54 14.30 -8.38
CA SER A 39 -13.22 14.98 -9.50
C SER A 39 -13.66 16.41 -9.20
N ILE A 40 -13.82 16.76 -7.92
CA ILE A 40 -14.16 18.12 -7.47
C ILE A 40 -12.96 18.87 -6.88
N GLY A 41 -11.75 18.30 -6.96
CA GLY A 41 -10.50 18.96 -6.56
C GLY A 41 -10.21 18.96 -5.05
N ILE A 42 -10.74 18.00 -4.30
CA ILE A 42 -10.44 17.83 -2.86
C ILE A 42 -9.84 16.45 -2.57
N SER A 43 -9.16 16.33 -1.43
CA SER A 43 -8.66 15.04 -0.94
C SER A 43 -9.77 14.19 -0.31
N GLU A 44 -9.51 12.88 -0.17
CA GLU A 44 -10.43 11.98 0.51
C GLU A 44 -10.59 12.34 2.00
N ALA A 45 -9.51 12.76 2.65
CA ALA A 45 -9.54 13.20 4.05
C ALA A 45 -10.41 14.46 4.25
N GLN A 46 -10.36 15.43 3.33
CA GLN A 46 -11.22 16.62 3.40
C GLN A 46 -12.70 16.25 3.27
N LEU A 47 -13.05 15.31 2.39
CA LEU A 47 -14.41 14.79 2.30
C LEU A 47 -14.85 14.13 3.61
N VAL A 48 -13.99 13.31 4.23
CA VAL A 48 -14.28 12.67 5.52
C VAL A 48 -14.42 13.71 6.64
N ALA A 49 -13.52 14.68 6.70
CA ALA A 49 -13.57 15.75 7.69
C ALA A 49 -14.85 16.59 7.57
N ALA A 50 -15.31 16.89 6.35
CA ALA A 50 -16.53 17.65 6.12
C ALA A 50 -17.80 16.99 6.72
N ARG A 51 -17.76 15.66 6.90
CA ARG A 51 -18.81 14.84 7.51
C ARG A 51 -18.71 14.73 9.05
N VAL A 52 -17.72 15.33 9.71
CA VAL A 52 -17.62 15.27 11.18
C VAL A 52 -18.91 15.78 11.82
N GLY A 53 -19.49 14.98 12.72
CA GLY A 53 -20.82 15.20 13.29
C GLY A 53 -21.98 14.51 12.57
N ASP A 54 -21.73 13.96 11.37
CA ASP A 54 -22.68 13.18 10.56
C ASP A 54 -22.07 11.83 10.15
N GLY A 55 -22.17 10.85 11.04
CA GLY A 55 -21.57 9.52 10.86
C GLY A 55 -20.04 9.51 10.88
N VAL A 56 -19.39 10.65 11.16
CA VAL A 56 -17.93 10.75 11.30
C VAL A 56 -17.57 11.40 12.63
N THR A 57 -16.60 10.80 13.30
CA THR A 57 -15.98 11.31 14.53
C THR A 57 -14.49 11.49 14.30
N LYS A 58 -13.97 12.69 14.59
CA LYS A 58 -12.53 12.97 14.55
C LYS A 58 -11.84 12.29 15.72
N LEU A 59 -10.75 11.58 15.44
CA LEU A 59 -9.93 10.91 16.43
C LEU A 59 -8.59 11.63 16.59
N ALA A 60 -8.05 11.62 17.80
CA ALA A 60 -6.74 12.17 18.13
C ALA A 60 -5.64 11.32 17.48
N PRO A 61 -4.56 11.92 16.97
CA PRO A 61 -3.46 11.23 16.29
C PRO A 61 -2.52 10.48 17.26
N GLU A 62 -3.10 9.72 18.20
CA GLU A 62 -2.38 8.94 19.22
C GLU A 62 -2.06 7.54 18.68
N TRP A 63 -1.08 7.45 17.76
CA TRP A 63 -0.78 6.24 16.99
C TRP A 63 -0.42 5.04 17.86
N ALA A 64 0.37 5.25 18.92
CA ALA A 64 0.72 4.17 19.84
C ALA A 64 -0.51 3.63 20.58
N LEU A 65 -1.44 4.50 21.00
CA LEU A 65 -2.68 4.09 21.65
C LEU A 65 -3.57 3.28 20.70
N LEU A 66 -3.75 3.76 19.46
CA LEU A 66 -4.47 3.05 18.41
C LEU A 66 -3.90 1.64 18.20
N LEU A 67 -2.61 1.57 17.84
CA LEU A 67 -2.00 0.32 17.37
C LEU A 67 -1.94 -0.73 18.48
N ASN A 68 -1.66 -0.33 19.72
CA ASN A 68 -1.69 -1.26 20.86
C ASN A 68 -3.12 -1.64 21.28
N GLY A 69 -4.09 -0.74 21.14
CA GLY A 69 -5.50 -1.02 21.47
C GLY A 69 -6.18 -1.98 20.50
N LEU A 70 -5.78 -1.99 19.22
CA LEU A 70 -6.36 -2.86 18.20
C LEU A 70 -6.20 -4.36 18.49
N GLY A 71 -5.22 -4.76 19.31
CA GLY A 71 -5.08 -6.16 19.74
C GLY A 71 -6.29 -6.64 20.54
N ALA A 72 -6.88 -5.78 21.38
CA ALA A 72 -8.06 -6.12 22.18
C ALA A 72 -9.36 -6.18 21.35
N VAL A 73 -9.41 -5.47 20.22
CA VAL A 73 -10.54 -5.52 19.28
C VAL A 73 -10.65 -6.90 18.60
N GLY A 74 -9.56 -7.65 18.51
CA GLY A 74 -9.54 -8.95 17.87
C GLY A 74 -9.56 -8.86 16.34
N ARG A 75 -10.45 -9.62 15.69
CA ARG A 75 -10.38 -9.81 14.23
C ARG A 75 -10.92 -8.59 13.47
N VAL A 76 -10.06 -7.98 12.67
CA VAL A 76 -10.37 -6.84 11.81
C VAL A 76 -9.98 -7.15 10.36
N MET A 77 -10.46 -6.35 9.41
CA MET A 77 -9.91 -6.26 8.06
C MET A 77 -9.11 -4.97 7.95
N SER A 78 -7.83 -5.10 7.57
CA SER A 78 -6.94 -3.99 7.26
C SER A 78 -6.86 -3.79 5.75
N LEU A 79 -7.15 -2.58 5.29
CA LEU A 79 -7.11 -2.17 3.90
C LEU A 79 -5.98 -1.15 3.70
N VAL A 80 -5.04 -1.49 2.84
CA VAL A 80 -3.97 -0.61 2.35
C VAL A 80 -4.03 -0.59 0.83
N ARG A 81 -3.76 0.56 0.23
CA ARG A 81 -3.79 0.70 -1.23
C ARG A 81 -2.82 1.75 -1.72
N ASN A 82 -2.53 1.68 -3.01
CA ASN A 82 -2.06 2.79 -3.83
C ASN A 82 -3.08 3.05 -4.96
N GLU A 83 -2.64 3.66 -6.06
CA GLU A 83 -3.52 3.94 -7.20
C GLU A 83 -3.99 2.65 -7.87
N SER A 84 -3.07 1.72 -8.11
CA SER A 84 -3.28 0.54 -8.96
C SER A 84 -3.55 -0.76 -8.22
N ALA A 85 -3.28 -0.83 -6.91
CA ALA A 85 -3.50 -2.02 -6.10
C ALA A 85 -4.27 -1.70 -4.81
N VAL A 86 -5.24 -2.55 -4.46
CA VAL A 86 -5.91 -2.58 -3.14
C VAL A 86 -5.63 -3.91 -2.48
N HIS A 87 -5.12 -3.89 -1.25
CA HIS A 87 -4.76 -5.03 -0.44
C HIS A 87 -5.59 -5.05 0.83
N GLU A 88 -6.42 -6.08 0.99
CA GLU A 88 -7.28 -6.28 2.14
C GLU A 88 -6.87 -7.57 2.85
N ARG A 89 -6.45 -7.47 4.11
CA ARG A 89 -6.05 -8.63 4.94
C ARG A 89 -6.87 -8.67 6.21
N LYS A 90 -7.50 -9.81 6.48
CA LYS A 90 -8.23 -10.06 7.73
C LYS A 90 -7.32 -10.73 8.75
N GLY A 91 -7.38 -10.29 9.99
CA GLY A 91 -6.51 -10.80 11.04
C GLY A 91 -6.60 -10.02 12.34
N ILE A 92 -5.66 -10.29 13.24
CA ILE A 92 -5.52 -9.63 14.54
C ILE A 92 -4.23 -8.80 14.53
N PHE A 93 -4.26 -7.63 15.17
CA PHE A 93 -3.08 -6.80 15.37
C PHE A 93 -2.26 -7.34 16.54
N GLU A 94 -1.12 -7.96 16.24
CA GLU A 94 -0.26 -8.63 17.23
C GLU A 94 1.20 -8.21 17.08
N ASN A 95 2.00 -8.41 18.13
CA ASN A 95 3.44 -8.12 18.12
C ASN A 95 3.78 -6.69 17.66
N VAL A 96 2.96 -5.73 18.09
CA VAL A 96 3.10 -4.31 17.75
C VAL A 96 4.37 -3.75 18.38
N ARG A 97 5.23 -3.12 17.57
CA ARG A 97 6.46 -2.46 18.03
C ARG A 97 6.55 -1.06 17.42
N VAL A 98 6.37 -0.05 18.27
CA VAL A 98 6.43 1.37 17.89
C VAL A 98 7.43 2.09 18.80
N PRO A 99 8.74 2.05 18.49
CA PRO A 99 9.77 2.48 19.43
C PRO A 99 9.87 4.01 19.62
N ASN A 100 9.46 4.81 18.63
CA ASN A 100 9.71 6.26 18.64
C ASN A 100 8.63 7.12 17.95
N ASN A 101 7.42 6.58 17.71
CA ASN A 101 6.33 7.23 16.96
C ASN A 101 6.70 7.78 15.56
N GLN A 102 7.89 7.50 15.03
CA GLN A 102 8.28 7.86 13.65
C GLN A 102 8.13 6.68 12.70
N GLY A 103 8.37 5.47 13.21
CA GLY A 103 8.15 4.23 12.49
C GLY A 103 7.67 3.12 13.43
N GLY A 104 7.17 2.05 12.84
CA GLY A 104 6.69 0.90 13.59
C GLY A 104 6.62 -0.36 12.72
N ILE A 105 6.46 -1.49 13.39
CA ILE A 105 6.30 -2.78 12.75
C ILE A 105 5.24 -3.58 13.50
N ILE A 106 4.41 -4.30 12.75
CA ILE A 106 3.45 -5.27 13.27
C ILE A 106 3.81 -6.59 12.63
N LEU A 107 4.07 -7.61 13.44
CA LEU A 107 4.52 -8.93 13.01
C LEU A 107 3.52 -9.99 13.51
N GLY A 108 2.27 -9.87 13.07
CA GLY A 108 1.25 -10.90 13.29
C GLY A 108 1.36 -12.05 12.28
N GLU A 109 0.69 -13.17 12.56
CA GLU A 109 0.55 -14.26 11.58
C GLU A 109 -0.27 -13.80 10.37
N ASP A 110 -1.33 -13.02 10.62
CA ASP A 110 -2.19 -12.47 9.59
C ASP A 110 -1.80 -11.03 9.20
N ILE A 111 -1.79 -10.11 10.17
CA ILE A 111 -1.52 -8.69 9.94
C ILE A 111 -0.02 -8.43 10.06
N ASP A 112 0.64 -8.28 8.91
CA ASP A 112 2.05 -7.93 8.80
C ASP A 112 2.20 -6.56 8.12
N LEU A 113 2.75 -5.59 8.86
CA LEU A 113 2.82 -4.18 8.45
C LEU A 113 4.20 -3.58 8.71
N ARG A 114 4.64 -2.71 7.79
CA ARG A 114 5.73 -1.74 8.02
C ARG A 114 5.11 -0.35 8.05
N LEU A 115 5.31 0.38 9.15
CA LEU A 115 4.64 1.66 9.41
C LEU A 115 5.63 2.81 9.32
N PHE A 116 5.27 3.85 8.58
CA PHE A 116 6.00 5.12 8.49
C PHE A 116 5.16 6.22 9.14
N LEU A 117 5.06 6.16 10.47
CA LEU A 117 4.14 6.98 11.27
C LEU A 117 4.38 8.49 11.13
N GLY A 118 5.59 8.92 10.76
CA GLY A 118 5.87 10.33 10.44
C GLY A 118 5.08 10.87 9.24
N GLN A 119 4.45 10.00 8.43
CA GLN A 119 3.57 10.39 7.31
C GLN A 119 2.09 10.41 7.71
N TRP A 120 1.73 9.97 8.92
CA TRP A 120 0.35 9.88 9.38
C TRP A 120 -0.04 11.20 10.02
N THR A 121 -1.19 11.76 9.61
CA THR A 121 -1.58 13.12 10.02
C THR A 121 -2.92 13.15 10.73
N SER A 122 -3.93 12.50 10.18
CA SER A 122 -5.30 12.57 10.72
C SER A 122 -5.98 11.21 10.72
N MET A 123 -6.95 11.05 11.62
CA MET A 123 -7.68 9.80 11.80
C MET A 123 -9.14 10.07 12.18
N PHE A 124 -10.03 9.24 11.66
CA PHE A 124 -11.46 9.38 11.85
C PHE A 124 -12.10 8.01 12.08
N LEU A 125 -13.10 7.95 12.97
CA LEU A 125 -14.12 6.92 12.93
C LEU A 125 -15.14 7.33 11.88
N VAL A 126 -15.44 6.42 10.95
CA VAL A 126 -16.47 6.57 9.91
C VAL A 126 -17.49 5.46 10.06
N GLU A 127 -18.76 5.85 10.08
CA GLU A 127 -19.93 5.00 10.26
C GLU A 127 -20.89 5.22 9.09
N ASP A 128 -20.89 4.30 8.14
CA ASP A 128 -21.70 4.38 6.93
C ASP A 128 -22.84 3.37 6.96
N GLN A 129 -24.05 3.80 6.60
CA GLN A 129 -25.16 2.89 6.38
C GLN A 129 -25.01 2.18 5.04
N THR A 130 -24.97 0.86 5.06
CA THR A 130 -24.88 0.01 3.86
C THR A 130 -26.11 -0.87 3.72
N LYS A 131 -26.24 -1.54 2.57
CA LYS A 131 -27.30 -2.56 2.37
C LYS A 131 -27.22 -3.71 3.38
N GLN A 132 -26.04 -3.95 3.96
CA GLN A 132 -25.78 -5.01 4.94
C GLN A 132 -25.86 -4.51 6.39
N GLY A 133 -26.17 -3.23 6.61
CA GLY A 133 -26.21 -2.60 7.92
C GLY A 133 -25.12 -1.54 8.11
N LEU A 134 -24.94 -1.13 9.37
CA LEU A 134 -23.95 -0.12 9.75
C LEU A 134 -22.54 -0.67 9.59
N ARG A 135 -21.72 -0.03 8.76
CA ARG A 135 -20.30 -0.35 8.60
C ARG A 135 -19.46 0.70 9.31
N ARG A 136 -18.67 0.26 10.29
CA ARG A 136 -17.77 1.11 11.08
C ARG A 136 -16.33 0.93 10.62
N SER A 137 -15.54 1.98 10.64
CA SER A 137 -14.12 1.92 10.27
C SER A 137 -13.28 3.01 10.89
N ILE A 138 -12.04 2.70 11.21
CA ILE A 138 -11.01 3.70 11.48
C ILE A 138 -10.30 4.00 10.16
N GLN A 139 -10.24 5.26 9.76
CA GLN A 139 -9.58 5.69 8.52
C GLN A 139 -8.49 6.70 8.84
N ILE A 140 -7.27 6.41 8.37
CA ILE A 140 -6.06 7.18 8.62
C ILE A 140 -5.61 7.82 7.31
N PHE A 141 -5.19 9.08 7.38
CA PHE A 141 -4.77 9.88 6.23
C PHE A 141 -3.44 10.60 6.47
N ASP A 142 -2.72 10.83 5.38
CA ASP A 142 -1.47 11.60 5.40
C ASP A 142 -1.70 13.11 5.29
N GLN A 143 -0.62 13.89 5.20
CA GLN A 143 -0.69 15.35 5.14
C GLN A 143 -1.33 15.90 3.85
N ALA A 144 -1.33 15.12 2.76
CA ALA A 144 -2.04 15.47 1.53
C ALA A 144 -3.52 15.07 1.56
N GLY A 145 -3.94 14.36 2.61
CA GLY A 145 -5.28 13.82 2.74
C GLY A 145 -5.52 12.56 1.91
N ASP A 146 -4.46 11.89 1.47
CA ASP A 146 -4.55 10.56 0.87
C ASP A 146 -4.72 9.50 1.95
N ALA A 147 -5.51 8.46 1.65
CA ALA A 147 -5.75 7.36 2.58
C ALA A 147 -4.49 6.52 2.78
N VAL A 148 -4.04 6.41 4.03
CA VAL A 148 -2.90 5.58 4.44
C VAL A 148 -3.38 4.15 4.71
N GLN A 149 -4.37 4.00 5.60
CA GLN A 149 -4.91 2.70 6.01
C GLN A 149 -6.36 2.86 6.45
N LYS A 150 -7.17 1.82 6.22
CA LYS A 150 -8.52 1.70 6.79
C LYS A 150 -8.66 0.38 7.52
N ILE A 151 -9.29 0.41 8.69
CA ILE A 151 -9.45 -0.74 9.57
C ILE A 151 -10.93 -0.94 9.84
N TYR A 152 -11.43 -2.13 9.52
CA TYR A 152 -12.84 -2.50 9.66
C TYR A 152 -12.97 -3.65 10.67
N PRO A 153 -13.57 -3.45 11.85
CA PRO A 153 -13.90 -4.58 12.73
C PRO A 153 -14.78 -5.58 11.97
N GLN A 154 -14.45 -6.87 12.08
CA GLN A 154 -15.28 -7.94 11.53
C GLN A 154 -16.42 -8.27 12.49
N ASP A 155 -17.41 -9.03 12.04
CA ASP A 155 -18.56 -9.46 12.87
C ASP A 155 -18.14 -10.25 14.13
N THR A 156 -16.93 -10.82 14.11
CA THR A 156 -16.32 -11.58 15.23
C THR A 156 -15.39 -10.73 16.11
N ALA A 157 -15.29 -9.42 15.85
CA ALA A 157 -14.51 -8.50 16.68
C ALA A 157 -15.18 -8.29 18.06
N ASP A 158 -14.37 -7.92 19.04
CA ASP A 158 -14.87 -7.36 20.29
C ASP A 158 -15.28 -5.91 20.07
N HIS A 159 -16.58 -5.71 19.85
CA HIS A 159 -17.15 -4.39 19.61
C HIS A 159 -17.19 -3.50 20.85
N GLU A 160 -17.18 -4.07 22.07
CA GLU A 160 -17.08 -3.28 23.30
C GLU A 160 -15.66 -2.73 23.46
N ALA A 161 -14.64 -3.55 23.18
CA ALA A 161 -13.25 -3.11 23.13
C ALA A 161 -13.03 -2.05 22.02
N PHE A 162 -13.68 -2.21 20.86
CA PHE A 162 -13.64 -1.20 19.80
C PHE A 162 -14.25 0.13 20.26
N ASP A 163 -15.41 0.11 20.93
CA ASP A 163 -16.05 1.32 21.45
C ASP A 163 -15.22 2.01 22.53
N ALA A 164 -14.59 1.23 23.42
CA ALA A 164 -13.66 1.76 24.42
C ALA A 164 -12.45 2.43 23.75
N LEU A 165 -11.85 1.79 22.74
CA LEU A 165 -10.72 2.35 21.99
C LEU A 165 -11.10 3.66 21.28
N ILE A 166 -12.25 3.70 20.61
CA ILE A 166 -12.76 4.93 19.97
C ILE A 166 -12.97 6.04 20.98
N LYS A 167 -13.52 5.71 22.16
CA LYS A 167 -13.75 6.69 23.22
C LYS A 167 -12.44 7.31 23.70
N ASP A 168 -11.41 6.49 23.92
CA ASP A 168 -10.10 6.95 24.36
C ASP A 168 -9.35 7.74 23.28
N LEU A 169 -9.60 7.42 22.01
CA LEU A 169 -9.04 8.12 20.86
C LEU A 169 -9.86 9.34 20.41
N ARG A 170 -11.02 9.64 21.02
CA ARG A 170 -11.86 10.75 20.55
C ARG A 170 -11.14 12.08 20.72
N ALA A 171 -10.99 12.85 19.63
CA ALA A 171 -10.43 14.18 19.71
C ALA A 171 -11.35 15.14 20.49
N GLU A 172 -10.77 16.02 21.32
CA GLU A 172 -11.55 17.03 22.05
C GLU A 172 -12.25 18.01 21.09
N VAL A 173 -11.53 18.42 20.04
CA VAL A 173 -12.04 19.31 18.99
C VAL A 173 -12.58 18.48 17.84
N GLN A 174 -13.86 18.67 17.52
CA GLN A 174 -14.56 18.00 16.41
C GLN A 174 -14.83 19.00 15.28
N ASP A 175 -13.78 19.64 14.80
CA ASP A 175 -13.85 20.49 13.61
C ASP A 175 -14.18 19.68 12.35
N ARG A 176 -14.71 20.38 11.34
CA ARG A 176 -15.07 19.83 10.03
C ARG A 176 -14.11 20.24 8.91
N VAL A 177 -13.10 21.05 9.25
CA VAL A 177 -12.14 21.62 8.32
C VAL A 177 -10.81 20.90 8.51
N LEU A 178 -10.24 20.41 7.40
CA LEU A 178 -8.93 19.78 7.39
C LEU A 178 -8.04 20.48 6.39
N ASP A 179 -6.97 21.07 6.89
CA ASP A 179 -5.90 21.62 6.06
C ASP A 179 -5.06 20.46 5.52
N VAL A 180 -4.82 20.48 4.21
CA VAL A 180 -3.97 19.52 3.52
C VAL A 180 -2.90 20.23 2.73
N ILE A 181 -1.73 19.58 2.63
CA ILE A 181 -0.63 20.04 1.81
C ILE A 181 -0.50 19.05 0.66
N PRO A 182 -0.76 19.46 -0.60
CA PRO A 182 -0.61 18.59 -1.75
C PRO A 182 0.74 17.88 -1.73
N ALA A 183 0.72 16.56 -1.93
CA ALA A 183 1.94 15.81 -2.08
C ALA A 183 2.61 16.19 -3.39
N PRO A 184 3.94 16.25 -3.45
CA PRO A 184 4.62 16.27 -4.74
C PRO A 184 4.21 15.02 -5.52
N ALA A 185 3.99 15.18 -6.83
CA ALA A 185 3.81 14.03 -7.70
C ALA A 185 5.03 13.12 -7.62
N PHE A 186 4.83 11.81 -7.78
CA PHE A 186 5.97 10.92 -7.94
C PHE A 186 6.76 11.34 -9.18
N GLU A 187 8.05 11.58 -9.00
CA GLU A 187 8.98 11.86 -10.08
C GLU A 187 10.06 10.80 -10.11
N LEU A 188 10.26 10.22 -11.29
CA LEU A 188 11.35 9.31 -11.53
C LEU A 188 12.67 10.08 -11.40
N SER A 189 13.59 9.59 -10.56
CA SER A 189 14.89 10.24 -10.36
C SER A 189 15.68 10.33 -11.67
N ALA A 190 16.66 11.23 -11.70
CA ALA A 190 17.65 11.25 -12.77
C ALA A 190 18.40 9.90 -12.85
N PRO A 191 18.89 9.50 -14.05
CA PRO A 191 19.77 8.35 -14.18
C PRO A 191 21.01 8.50 -13.31
N LEU A 192 21.52 7.37 -12.80
CA LEU A 192 22.76 7.34 -12.03
C LEU A 192 23.93 7.88 -12.85
N GLN A 193 24.80 8.68 -12.23
CA GLN A 193 25.98 9.20 -12.90
C GLN A 193 26.98 8.08 -13.18
N GLN A 194 27.67 8.16 -14.32
CA GLN A 194 28.61 7.11 -14.76
C GLN A 194 29.76 6.89 -13.78
N GLU A 195 30.19 7.94 -13.08
CA GLU A 195 31.23 7.89 -12.05
C GLU A 195 30.79 7.14 -10.78
N ASP A 196 29.50 7.15 -10.44
CA ASP A 196 28.94 6.46 -9.28
C ASP A 196 28.56 5.00 -9.57
N LEU A 197 28.45 4.62 -10.84
CA LEU A 197 27.92 3.32 -11.27
C LEU A 197 28.65 2.13 -10.63
N GLY A 198 29.99 2.18 -10.62
CA GLY A 198 30.81 1.10 -10.05
C GLY A 198 30.57 0.92 -8.54
N ASP A 199 30.64 2.02 -7.78
CA ASP A 199 30.41 2.02 -6.32
C ASP A 199 28.97 1.60 -5.98
N PHE A 200 27.98 2.02 -6.78
CA PHE A 200 26.59 1.58 -6.61
C PHE A 200 26.43 0.06 -6.83
N GLN A 201 27.01 -0.48 -7.90
CA GLN A 201 26.95 -1.92 -8.20
C GLN A 201 27.68 -2.75 -7.14
N GLU A 202 28.83 -2.29 -6.65
CA GLU A 202 29.54 -2.92 -5.54
C GLU A 202 28.70 -2.87 -4.25
N ALA A 203 28.07 -1.74 -3.94
CA ALA A 203 27.19 -1.61 -2.77
C ALA A 203 25.98 -2.56 -2.85
N TRP A 204 25.38 -2.73 -4.03
CA TRP A 204 24.31 -3.71 -4.24
C TRP A 204 24.80 -5.14 -4.06
N ALA A 205 25.91 -5.51 -4.70
CA ALA A 205 26.49 -6.85 -4.63
C ALA A 205 26.94 -7.21 -3.21
N GLY A 206 27.37 -6.21 -2.42
CA GLY A 206 27.76 -6.35 -1.03
C GLY A 206 26.60 -6.38 -0.02
N MET A 207 25.34 -6.33 -0.45
CA MET A 207 24.20 -6.39 0.47
C MET A 207 24.19 -7.71 1.25
N THR A 208 23.97 -7.59 2.55
CA THR A 208 23.82 -8.72 3.48
C THR A 208 22.39 -8.81 4.05
N ASP A 209 21.59 -7.79 3.83
CA ASP A 209 20.17 -7.71 4.20
C ASP A 209 19.43 -6.85 3.15
N VAL A 210 18.26 -7.33 2.70
CA VAL A 210 17.41 -6.61 1.75
C VAL A 210 17.00 -5.21 2.22
N HIS A 211 16.97 -4.97 3.53
CA HIS A 211 16.64 -3.66 4.11
C HIS A 211 17.76 -2.62 3.92
N GLN A 212 18.98 -3.05 3.54
CA GLN A 212 20.09 -2.14 3.21
C GLN A 212 19.82 -1.37 1.91
N LEU A 213 18.99 -1.91 1.00
CA LEU A 213 18.66 -1.27 -0.27
C LEU A 213 18.13 0.15 -0.07
N PHE A 214 17.26 0.39 0.92
CA PHE A 214 16.74 1.74 1.19
C PHE A 214 17.85 2.76 1.47
N ARG A 215 18.91 2.35 2.19
CA ARG A 215 20.05 3.22 2.49
C ARG A 215 20.91 3.46 1.25
N ILE A 216 21.08 2.44 0.41
CA ILE A 216 21.80 2.53 -0.86
C ILE A 216 21.07 3.52 -1.77
N LEU A 217 19.76 3.34 -2.00
CA LEU A 217 18.96 4.25 -2.83
C LEU A 217 19.07 5.70 -2.37
N ARG A 218 18.99 5.95 -1.05
CA ARG A 218 19.14 7.29 -0.48
C ARG A 218 20.53 7.89 -0.68
N LYS A 219 21.61 7.08 -0.65
CA LYS A 219 22.99 7.56 -0.86
C LYS A 219 23.16 8.16 -2.26
N TYR A 220 22.55 7.55 -3.27
CA TYR A 220 22.68 7.95 -4.68
C TYR A 220 21.47 8.75 -5.20
N ASP A 221 20.54 9.12 -4.33
CA ASP A 221 19.29 9.81 -4.69
C ASP A 221 18.51 9.11 -5.83
N LEU A 222 18.48 7.78 -5.78
CA LEU A 222 17.84 6.96 -6.81
C LEU A 222 16.44 6.54 -6.40
N SER A 223 15.50 6.78 -7.31
CA SER A 223 14.23 6.06 -7.33
C SER A 223 14.48 4.56 -7.55
N ARG A 224 13.56 3.74 -7.06
CA ARG A 224 13.70 2.27 -7.10
C ARG A 224 13.87 1.76 -8.53
N LYS A 225 13.06 2.26 -9.47
CA LYS A 225 13.16 1.89 -10.88
C LYS A 225 14.54 2.24 -11.49
N ARG A 226 15.06 3.45 -11.27
CA ARG A 226 16.38 3.84 -11.77
C ARG A 226 17.52 2.97 -11.22
N ALA A 227 17.39 2.53 -9.97
CA ALA A 227 18.34 1.59 -9.40
C ALA A 227 18.33 0.23 -10.11
N LEU A 228 17.16 -0.28 -10.51
CA LEU A 228 17.04 -1.52 -11.27
C LEU A 228 17.64 -1.40 -12.69
N GLU A 229 17.46 -0.24 -13.32
CA GLU A 229 18.08 0.04 -14.62
C GLU A 229 19.62 0.08 -14.54
N ALA A 230 20.17 0.56 -13.42
CA ALA A 230 21.62 0.77 -13.24
C ALA A 230 22.37 -0.46 -12.70
N VAL A 231 21.72 -1.35 -11.95
CA VAL A 231 22.42 -2.41 -11.19
C VAL A 231 23.03 -3.51 -12.08
N GLY A 232 22.54 -3.64 -13.32
CA GLY A 232 23.00 -4.64 -14.28
C GLY A 232 22.15 -5.91 -14.29
N THR A 233 22.22 -6.62 -15.43
CA THR A 233 21.28 -7.70 -15.80
C THR A 233 21.35 -8.94 -14.93
N ASP A 234 22.46 -9.16 -14.24
CA ASP A 234 22.61 -10.28 -13.29
C ASP A 234 21.72 -10.09 -12.05
N TRP A 235 21.47 -8.83 -11.69
CA TRP A 235 20.72 -8.43 -10.51
C TRP A 235 19.30 -7.99 -10.82
N ALA A 236 19.07 -7.30 -11.93
CA ALA A 236 17.74 -6.87 -12.33
C ALA A 236 17.56 -6.92 -13.83
N ARG A 237 16.44 -7.49 -14.29
CA ARG A 237 16.06 -7.48 -15.70
C ARG A 237 14.57 -7.19 -15.86
N PRO A 238 14.16 -6.43 -16.89
CA PRO A 238 12.77 -6.30 -17.23
C PRO A 238 12.22 -7.66 -17.64
N VAL A 239 10.97 -7.89 -17.31
CA VAL A 239 10.16 -9.02 -17.76
C VAL A 239 8.85 -8.48 -18.30
N GLU A 240 8.13 -9.34 -18.98
CA GLU A 240 6.90 -8.98 -19.67
C GLU A 240 5.82 -8.44 -18.71
N PRO A 241 4.98 -7.46 -19.12
CA PRO A 241 3.99 -6.85 -18.23
C PRO A 241 3.03 -7.86 -17.59
N HIS A 242 2.70 -8.96 -18.29
CA HIS A 242 1.84 -10.04 -17.78
C HIS A 242 2.52 -10.98 -16.76
N ALA A 243 3.79 -10.75 -16.42
CA ALA A 243 4.54 -11.57 -15.46
C ALA A 243 3.86 -11.68 -14.10
N LEU A 244 3.18 -10.62 -13.64
CA LEU A 244 2.48 -10.63 -12.36
C LEU A 244 1.35 -11.66 -12.32
N ARG A 245 0.46 -11.62 -13.31
CA ARG A 245 -0.64 -12.59 -13.43
C ARG A 245 -0.10 -14.00 -13.55
N HIS A 246 0.90 -14.21 -14.40
CA HIS A 246 1.54 -15.53 -14.53
C HIS A 246 2.08 -16.04 -13.19
N CYS A 247 2.76 -15.20 -12.42
CA CYS A 247 3.29 -15.59 -11.11
C CYS A 247 2.16 -15.91 -10.10
N LEU A 248 1.06 -15.14 -10.10
CA LEU A 248 -0.09 -15.40 -9.24
C LEU A 248 -0.79 -16.72 -9.60
N GLU A 249 -1.03 -16.97 -10.90
CA GLU A 249 -1.63 -18.19 -11.41
C GLU A 249 -0.75 -19.41 -11.11
N ALA A 250 0.56 -19.31 -11.36
CA ALA A 250 1.50 -20.39 -11.06
C ALA A 250 1.62 -20.66 -9.55
N ALA A 251 1.58 -19.61 -8.71
CA ALA A 251 1.56 -19.77 -7.26
C ALA A 251 0.28 -20.46 -6.78
N ALA A 252 -0.88 -20.11 -7.36
CA ALA A 252 -2.15 -20.75 -7.05
C ALA A 252 -2.19 -22.21 -7.49
N GLU A 253 -1.75 -22.52 -8.71
CA GLU A 253 -1.71 -23.90 -9.23
C GLU A 253 -0.81 -24.79 -8.37
N ARG A 254 0.34 -24.27 -7.96
CA ARG A 254 1.33 -25.01 -7.16
C ARG A 254 1.04 -25.02 -5.67
N GLN A 255 0.05 -24.25 -5.22
CA GLN A 255 -0.21 -23.99 -3.80
C GLN A 255 1.06 -23.49 -3.07
N SER A 256 1.83 -22.65 -3.75
CA SER A 256 3.07 -22.09 -3.21
C SER A 256 2.77 -20.96 -2.23
N ASP A 257 3.41 -21.00 -1.07
CA ASP A 257 3.41 -19.88 -0.14
C ASP A 257 4.21 -18.70 -0.71
N ILE A 258 3.54 -17.57 -0.90
CA ILE A 258 4.11 -16.33 -1.44
C ILE A 258 3.98 -15.20 -0.43
N MET A 259 4.65 -14.10 -0.71
CA MET A 259 4.46 -12.82 -0.02
C MET A 259 4.14 -11.73 -1.02
N ILE A 260 3.11 -10.92 -0.73
CA ILE A 260 2.68 -9.80 -1.57
C ILE A 260 2.70 -8.53 -0.74
N PHE A 261 3.52 -7.58 -1.16
CA PHE A 261 3.71 -6.28 -0.54
C PHE A 261 2.99 -5.22 -1.35
N VAL A 262 2.03 -4.54 -0.74
CA VAL A 262 1.38 -3.35 -1.30
C VAL A 262 1.49 -2.24 -0.27
N GLY A 263 1.82 -1.04 -0.72
CA GLY A 263 1.99 0.08 0.18
C GLY A 263 1.72 1.42 -0.47
N ASN A 264 1.79 2.43 0.37
CA ASN A 264 1.81 3.85 0.03
C ASN A 264 2.86 4.54 0.91
N ARG A 265 2.91 5.86 0.89
CA ARG A 265 3.95 6.62 1.63
C ARG A 265 3.95 6.36 3.14
N GLY A 266 2.82 6.00 3.73
CA GLY A 266 2.66 5.85 5.18
C GLY A 266 2.72 4.41 5.69
N ILE A 267 2.55 3.42 4.82
CA ILE A 267 2.45 2.01 5.25
C ILE A 267 2.76 1.04 4.10
N ILE A 268 3.33 -0.11 4.44
CA ILE A 268 3.35 -1.31 3.58
C ILE A 268 2.64 -2.43 4.32
N GLN A 269 1.67 -3.06 3.65
CA GLN A 269 0.95 -4.25 4.11
C GLN A 269 1.40 -5.47 3.33
N ILE A 270 1.55 -6.57 4.06
CA ILE A 270 2.16 -7.79 3.56
C ILE A 270 1.16 -8.93 3.75
N HIS A 271 0.85 -9.62 2.65
CA HIS A 271 0.25 -10.95 2.73
C HIS A 271 1.37 -11.97 2.75
N THR A 272 1.24 -13.02 3.57
CA THR A 272 2.09 -14.21 3.52
C THR A 272 1.19 -15.44 3.52
N GLY A 273 1.32 -16.29 2.51
CA GLY A 273 0.52 -17.52 2.39
C GLY A 273 0.25 -17.87 0.93
N THR A 274 -0.60 -18.87 0.72
CA THR A 274 -1.09 -19.22 -0.61
C THR A 274 -2.09 -18.18 -1.12
N VAL A 275 -2.39 -18.26 -2.41
CA VAL A 275 -3.53 -17.61 -3.06
C VAL A 275 -4.29 -18.66 -3.85
N THR A 276 -5.62 -18.59 -3.92
CA THR A 276 -6.42 -19.66 -4.56
C THR A 276 -7.48 -19.14 -5.51
N HIS A 277 -8.32 -18.19 -5.10
CA HIS A 277 -9.46 -17.75 -5.90
C HIS A 277 -9.09 -16.56 -6.78
N LEU A 278 -8.50 -16.84 -7.95
CA LEU A 278 -8.15 -15.83 -8.92
C LEU A 278 -9.31 -15.51 -9.86
N LYS A 279 -9.57 -14.22 -10.11
CA LYS A 279 -10.68 -13.80 -10.97
C LYS A 279 -10.42 -12.50 -11.70
N GLU A 280 -10.70 -12.50 -13.00
CA GLU A 280 -10.76 -11.28 -13.81
C GLU A 280 -12.17 -10.67 -13.80
N MET A 281 -12.25 -9.36 -13.59
CA MET A 281 -13.50 -8.60 -13.56
C MET A 281 -13.30 -7.22 -14.21
N GLY A 282 -13.50 -7.15 -15.53
CA GLY A 282 -13.24 -5.93 -16.29
C GLY A 282 -11.75 -5.60 -16.27
N PRO A 283 -11.32 -4.38 -15.94
CA PRO A 283 -9.90 -4.02 -15.87
C PRO A 283 -9.19 -4.56 -14.62
N TRP A 284 -9.89 -5.30 -13.75
CA TRP A 284 -9.37 -5.78 -12.49
C TRP A 284 -8.99 -7.25 -12.53
N PHE A 285 -7.77 -7.56 -12.09
CA PHE A 285 -7.38 -8.92 -11.71
C PHE A 285 -7.40 -9.05 -10.19
N ASN A 286 -8.01 -10.12 -9.69
CA ASN A 286 -8.35 -10.23 -8.28
C ASN A 286 -7.88 -11.54 -7.65
N VAL A 287 -7.41 -11.46 -6.41
CA VAL A 287 -7.41 -12.56 -5.45
C VAL A 287 -8.62 -12.35 -4.55
N LEU A 288 -9.49 -13.35 -4.41
CA LEU A 288 -10.74 -13.28 -3.64
C LEU A 288 -10.79 -14.38 -2.57
N ASP A 289 -9.73 -14.51 -1.78
CA ASP A 289 -9.64 -15.51 -0.72
C ASP A 289 -10.36 -15.04 0.56
N PRO A 290 -10.76 -15.96 1.46
CA PRO A 290 -11.56 -15.61 2.64
C PRO A 290 -10.95 -14.51 3.51
N ASP A 291 -9.62 -14.57 3.69
CA ASP A 291 -8.88 -13.68 4.59
C ASP A 291 -7.86 -12.76 3.89
N PHE A 292 -7.74 -12.88 2.56
CA PHE A 292 -6.89 -12.01 1.75
C PHE A 292 -7.58 -11.68 0.43
N ASN A 293 -7.77 -10.39 0.16
CA ASN A 293 -8.27 -9.91 -1.11
C ASN A 293 -7.24 -8.94 -1.71
N LEU A 294 -6.99 -9.10 -3.00
CA LEU A 294 -6.13 -8.22 -3.78
C LEU A 294 -6.89 -7.79 -5.01
N HIS A 295 -6.92 -6.50 -5.30
CA HIS A 295 -7.54 -5.95 -6.51
C HIS A 295 -6.49 -5.15 -7.28
N LEU A 296 -6.19 -5.59 -8.50
CA LEU A 296 -5.12 -5.04 -9.32
C LEU A 296 -5.66 -4.43 -10.62
N ARG A 297 -5.26 -3.20 -10.90
CA ARG A 297 -5.44 -2.55 -12.20
C ARG A 297 -4.29 -2.95 -13.12
N GLU A 298 -4.40 -4.10 -13.75
CA GLU A 298 -3.37 -4.56 -14.69
C GLU A 298 -3.17 -3.60 -15.87
N ASP A 299 -4.24 -2.90 -16.27
CA ASP A 299 -4.18 -1.86 -17.29
C ASP A 299 -3.33 -0.63 -16.90
N GLN A 300 -2.95 -0.51 -15.63
CA GLN A 300 -2.07 0.54 -15.13
C GLN A 300 -0.61 0.10 -14.96
N ILE A 301 -0.30 -1.18 -15.18
CA ILE A 301 1.08 -1.68 -15.11
C ILE A 301 1.87 -1.12 -16.30
N GLY A 302 2.99 -0.47 -15.99
CA GLY A 302 3.96 -0.01 -16.98
C GLY A 302 5.02 -1.08 -17.24
N GLU A 303 5.70 -1.53 -16.18
CA GLU A 303 6.84 -2.45 -16.29
C GLU A 303 6.87 -3.45 -15.14
N CYS A 304 7.35 -4.65 -15.44
CA CYS A 304 7.64 -5.70 -14.46
C CYS A 304 9.13 -6.01 -14.48
N TRP A 305 9.71 -6.25 -13.31
CA TRP A 305 11.14 -6.51 -13.17
C TRP A 305 11.38 -7.74 -12.29
N LEU A 306 12.22 -8.66 -12.78
CA LEU A 306 12.82 -9.70 -11.94
C LEU A 306 14.04 -9.11 -11.27
N VAL A 307 14.06 -9.11 -9.93
CA VAL A 307 15.11 -8.49 -9.12
C VAL A 307 15.70 -9.50 -8.14
N ARG A 308 17.03 -9.56 -8.06
CA ARG A 308 17.81 -10.40 -7.15
C ARG A 308 18.61 -9.51 -6.21
N LYS A 309 18.52 -9.81 -4.91
CA LYS A 309 19.21 -9.07 -3.85
C LYS A 309 20.04 -10.06 -3.03
N PRO A 310 21.36 -9.87 -2.90
CA PRO A 310 22.15 -10.72 -2.03
C PRO A 310 21.81 -10.46 -0.57
N THR A 311 21.88 -11.51 0.23
CA THR A 311 21.73 -11.49 1.69
C THR A 311 22.72 -12.46 2.32
N LYS A 312 22.90 -12.39 3.65
CA LYS A 312 23.69 -13.37 4.40
C LYS A 312 23.20 -14.81 4.22
N ASP A 313 21.92 -14.99 3.92
CA ASP A 313 21.25 -16.29 3.79
C ASP A 313 21.22 -16.80 2.33
N GLY A 314 21.74 -16.01 1.38
CA GLY A 314 21.72 -16.29 -0.05
C GLY A 314 20.98 -15.22 -0.86
N ILE A 315 20.71 -15.52 -2.13
CA ILE A 315 19.95 -14.61 -3.00
C ILE A 315 18.46 -14.65 -2.63
N VAL A 316 17.85 -13.46 -2.59
CA VAL A 316 16.40 -13.29 -2.53
C VAL A 316 15.92 -12.66 -3.82
N SER A 317 15.03 -13.37 -4.51
CA SER A 317 14.45 -12.98 -5.79
C SER A 317 13.02 -12.46 -5.61
N SER A 318 12.67 -11.42 -6.37
CA SER A 318 11.36 -10.79 -6.34
C SER A 318 10.89 -10.37 -7.71
N LEU A 319 9.58 -10.41 -7.93
CA LEU A 319 8.93 -9.67 -9.00
C LEU A 319 8.53 -8.30 -8.45
N GLU A 320 9.03 -7.23 -9.07
CA GLU A 320 8.66 -5.85 -8.73
C GLU A 320 7.88 -5.23 -9.89
N VAL A 321 6.72 -4.65 -9.58
CA VAL A 321 5.75 -4.17 -10.57
C VAL A 321 5.60 -2.67 -10.42
N PHE A 322 5.76 -1.94 -11.52
CA PHE A 322 5.75 -0.49 -11.57
C PHE A 322 4.62 0.01 -12.47
N ASP A 323 4.08 1.17 -12.13
CA ASP A 323 3.11 1.86 -12.98
C ASP A 323 3.81 2.56 -14.17
N GLN A 324 3.02 3.26 -14.98
CA GLN A 324 3.53 4.00 -16.15
C GLN A 324 4.46 5.16 -15.78
N GLN A 325 4.41 5.66 -14.54
CA GLN A 325 5.28 6.73 -14.05
C GLN A 325 6.58 6.17 -13.45
N GLY A 326 6.62 4.86 -13.15
CA GLY A 326 7.74 4.19 -12.50
C GLY A 326 7.63 4.13 -10.99
N ASP A 327 6.46 4.45 -10.41
CA ASP A 327 6.18 4.21 -9.00
C ASP A 327 5.79 2.74 -8.78
N ILE A 328 6.04 2.24 -7.57
CA ILE A 328 5.84 0.84 -7.25
C ILE A 328 4.36 0.52 -7.01
N ILE A 329 3.81 -0.39 -7.80
CA ILE A 329 2.46 -0.92 -7.58
C ILE A 329 2.51 -1.98 -6.47
N LEU A 330 3.37 -2.98 -6.63
CA LEU A 330 3.54 -4.05 -5.65
C LEU A 330 4.84 -4.81 -5.82
N GLN A 331 5.14 -5.65 -4.84
CA GLN A 331 6.24 -6.61 -4.89
C GLN A 331 5.76 -7.99 -4.49
N MET A 332 6.28 -9.01 -5.17
CA MET A 332 5.98 -10.41 -4.90
C MET A 332 7.26 -11.20 -4.64
N PHE A 333 7.22 -12.04 -3.61
CA PHE A 333 8.31 -12.90 -3.17
C PHE A 333 7.78 -14.31 -2.86
N GLY A 334 8.65 -15.30 -2.78
CA GLY A 334 8.36 -16.54 -2.08
C GLY A 334 8.40 -16.32 -0.57
N LYS A 335 7.53 -17.01 0.18
CA LYS A 335 7.58 -16.98 1.65
C LYS A 335 8.96 -17.41 2.12
N ARG A 336 9.50 -16.64 3.07
CA ARG A 336 10.75 -16.96 3.77
C ARG A 336 10.73 -16.38 5.17
N GLN A 337 11.50 -17.00 6.06
CA GLN A 337 11.87 -16.41 7.34
C GLN A 337 13.32 -15.92 7.28
N GLU A 338 13.68 -14.98 8.14
CA GLU A 338 15.09 -14.58 8.27
C GLU A 338 15.94 -15.78 8.71
N GLY A 339 17.13 -15.95 8.13
CA GLY A 339 17.96 -17.14 8.35
C GLY A 339 17.67 -18.29 7.37
N GLN A 340 16.69 -18.16 6.48
CA GLN A 340 16.34 -19.19 5.49
C GLN A 340 16.57 -18.71 4.05
N LYS A 341 16.95 -19.66 3.20
CA LYS A 341 17.03 -19.48 1.74
C LYS A 341 15.64 -19.25 1.15
N GLU A 342 15.61 -18.63 -0.03
CA GLU A 342 14.35 -18.49 -0.78
C GLU A 342 13.76 -19.85 -1.19
N SER A 343 12.43 -19.90 -1.25
CA SER A 343 11.68 -21.10 -1.66
C SER A 343 12.16 -21.60 -3.04
N PRO A 344 12.50 -22.89 -3.17
CA PRO A 344 12.76 -23.51 -4.46
C PRO A 344 11.57 -23.36 -5.44
N GLU A 345 10.35 -23.50 -4.94
CA GLU A 345 9.12 -23.39 -5.73
C GLU A 345 8.97 -21.98 -6.29
N TRP A 346 9.26 -20.95 -5.49
CA TRP A 346 9.26 -19.56 -5.93
C TRP A 346 10.29 -19.31 -7.04
N ARG A 347 11.50 -19.86 -6.89
CA ARG A 347 12.51 -19.78 -7.96
C ARG A 347 12.01 -20.41 -9.25
N THR A 348 11.39 -21.58 -9.18
CA THR A 348 10.83 -22.23 -10.38
C THR A 348 9.73 -21.39 -11.04
N ILE A 349 8.89 -20.71 -10.26
CA ILE A 349 7.87 -19.78 -10.80
C ILE A 349 8.57 -18.63 -11.56
N LEU A 350 9.59 -18.02 -10.97
CA LEU A 350 10.33 -16.92 -11.59
C LEU A 350 11.14 -17.35 -12.82
N ASP A 351 11.69 -18.57 -12.81
CA ASP A 351 12.42 -19.12 -13.96
C ASP A 351 11.48 -19.31 -15.17
N GLY A 352 10.20 -19.66 -14.93
CA GLY A 352 9.17 -19.73 -15.98
C GLY A 352 8.95 -18.42 -16.74
N LEU A 353 9.24 -17.26 -16.13
CA LEU A 353 9.20 -15.97 -16.81
C LEU A 353 10.29 -15.81 -17.88
N ALA A 354 11.44 -16.50 -17.72
CA ALA A 354 12.52 -16.45 -18.70
C ALA A 354 12.15 -17.20 -19.99
N ASP A 355 11.38 -18.26 -19.87
CA ASP A 355 10.91 -19.07 -21.00
C ASP A 355 9.71 -18.41 -21.69
N TRP A 356 8.78 -17.81 -20.92
CA TRP A 356 7.64 -17.06 -21.46
C TRP A 356 8.06 -15.91 -22.37
N ALA A 357 9.09 -15.15 -21.98
CA ALA A 357 9.65 -14.07 -22.80
C ALA A 357 10.24 -14.54 -24.15
N ARG A 358 10.54 -15.84 -24.32
CA ARG A 358 11.00 -16.42 -25.60
C ARG A 358 9.86 -16.95 -26.47
N GLU A 359 8.72 -17.30 -25.89
CA GLU A 359 7.56 -17.78 -26.63
C GLU A 359 6.66 -16.64 -27.14
N ALA A 360 6.71 -15.48 -26.47
CA ALA A 360 5.95 -14.28 -26.84
C ALA A 360 6.69 -13.35 -27.84
N ALA A 361 7.98 -13.57 -28.07
CA ALA A 361 8.83 -12.82 -29.02
C ALA A 361 8.98 -13.59 -30.35
#